data_AF-A0A2W2FBF9-F1
#
_entry.id   AF-A0A2W2FBF9-F1
#
_cell.length_a   1.000
_cell.length_b   1.000
_cell.length_c   1.000
_cell.angle_alpha   90.00
_cell.angle_beta   90.00
_cell.angle_gamma   90.00
#
_symmetry.space_group_name_H-M   'P 1'
#
loop_
_entity.id
_entity.type
_entity.pdbx_description
1 polymer ?
#
loop_
_entity_poly.entity_id
_entity_poly.type
_entity_poly.pdbx_seq_one_letter_code
_entity_poly.pdbx_strand_id
1 'polypeptide(L)' 'MEISGEAGERRIEWAARAMPVLRAVGERFAAERPLDGMRIAACLHVTAETAVSAVTCRQ' A
#
# COMPACT_ATOMS: atom_id res chain seq x y z
N MET A 1 3.20 -16.50 -20.51
CA MET A 1 3.45 -16.83 -19.09
C MET A 1 3.44 -15.52 -18.32
N GLU A 2 2.25 -15.02 -17.95
CA GLU A 2 2.09 -13.63 -17.46
C GLU A 2 1.17 -13.53 -16.22
N ILE A 3 1.10 -14.58 -15.39
CA ILE A 3 0.08 -14.70 -14.32
C ILE A 3 0.58 -14.23 -12.93
N SER A 4 1.79 -13.64 -12.81
CA SER A 4 2.34 -13.27 -11.49
C SER A 4 1.84 -11.91 -10.99
N GLY A 5 1.69 -10.92 -11.89
CA GLY A 5 1.28 -9.55 -11.54
C GLY A 5 -0.16 -9.47 -11.04
N GLU A 6 -1.12 -9.94 -11.85
CA GLU A 6 -2.56 -9.92 -11.51
C GLU A 6 -2.91 -10.73 -10.25
N ALA A 7 -2.16 -11.81 -9.98
CA ALA A 7 -2.34 -12.59 -8.75
C ALA A 7 -1.80 -11.85 -7.51
N GLY A 8 -0.72 -11.06 -7.67
CA GLY A 8 -0.18 -10.20 -6.63
C GLY A 8 -1.13 -9.05 -6.31
N GLU A 9 -1.64 -8.35 -7.32
CA GLU A 9 -2.59 -7.24 -7.16
C GLU A 9 -3.85 -7.66 -6.42
N ARG A 10 -4.46 -8.80 -6.79
CA ARG A 10 -5.63 -9.34 -6.08
C ARG A 10 -5.34 -9.66 -4.61
N ARG A 11 -4.14 -10.13 -4.28
CA ARG A 11 -3.75 -10.37 -2.88
C ARG A 11 -3.58 -9.08 -2.10
N ILE A 12 -3.01 -8.05 -2.72
CA ILE A 12 -2.88 -6.72 -2.13
C ILE A 12 -4.26 -6.12 -1.88
N GLU A 13 -5.16 -6.20 -2.84
CA GLU A 13 -6.53 -5.72 -2.69
C GLU A 13 -7.28 -6.45 -1.58
N TRP A 14 -7.14 -7.78 -1.52
CA TRP A 14 -7.73 -8.59 -0.45
C TRP A 14 -7.16 -8.22 0.93
N ALA A 15 -5.83 -8.06 1.05
CA ALA A 15 -5.18 -7.61 2.28
C ALA A 15 -5.62 -6.20 2.69
N ALA A 16 -5.79 -5.28 1.74
CA ALA A 16 -6.26 -3.93 2.00
C ALA A 16 -7.65 -3.92 2.64
N ARG A 17 -8.55 -4.82 2.22
CA ARG A 17 -9.89 -4.98 2.83
C ARG A 17 -9.82 -5.43 4.29
N ALA A 18 -8.79 -6.16 4.68
CA ALA A 18 -8.55 -6.60 6.06
C ALA A 18 -7.81 -5.56 6.92
N MET A 19 -7.39 -4.42 6.35
CA MET A 19 -6.61 -3.37 7.03
C MET A 19 -7.37 -2.01 7.05
N PRO A 20 -8.52 -1.92 7.75
CA PRO A 20 -9.42 -0.76 7.68
C PRO A 20 -8.77 0.57 8.10
N VAL A 21 -7.81 0.52 9.03
CA VAL A 21 -7.08 1.70 9.51
C VAL A 21 -6.18 2.27 8.40
N LEU A 22 -5.45 1.43 7.67
CA LEU A 22 -4.61 1.90 6.56
C LEU A 22 -5.43 2.51 5.44
N ARG A 23 -6.64 2.01 5.19
CA ARG A 23 -7.55 2.62 4.22
C ARG A 23 -7.94 4.05 4.61
N ALA A 24 -8.32 4.26 5.88
CA ALA A 24 -8.64 5.59 6.38
C ALA A 24 -7.44 6.54 6.33
N VAL A 25 -6.23 6.04 6.64
CA VAL A 25 -4.98 6.81 6.50
C VAL A 25 -4.72 7.15 5.02
N GLY A 26 -4.93 6.21 4.11
CA GLY A 26 -4.74 6.41 2.67
C GLY A 26 -5.69 7.45 2.09
N GLU A 27 -6.96 7.46 2.50
CA GLU A 27 -7.92 8.51 2.10
C GLU A 27 -7.47 9.89 2.60
N ARG A 28 -6.97 9.96 3.85
CA ARG A 28 -6.46 11.22 4.42
C ARG A 28 -5.17 11.68 3.75
N PHE A 29 -4.24 10.78 3.46
CA PHE A 29 -2.98 11.08 2.81
C PHE A 29 -3.17 11.44 1.33
N ALA A 30 -4.18 10.89 0.65
CA ALA A 30 -4.52 11.32 -0.70
C ALA A 30 -4.96 12.79 -0.77
N ALA A 31 -5.67 13.27 0.27
CA ALA A 31 -6.13 14.66 0.35
C ALA A 31 -5.03 15.61 0.87
N GLU A 32 -4.32 15.23 1.92
CA GLU A 32 -3.35 16.09 2.63
C GLU A 32 -1.93 16.01 2.04
N ARG A 33 -1.61 14.93 1.29
CA ARG A 33 -0.29 14.61 0.72
C ARG A 33 0.88 14.95 1.66
N PRO A 34 0.87 14.49 2.92
CA PRO A 34 1.83 14.94 3.93
C PRO A 34 3.26 14.45 3.66
N LEU A 35 3.43 13.46 2.78
CA LEU A 35 4.70 12.83 2.43
C LEU A 35 5.29 13.35 1.11
N ASP A 36 4.66 14.34 0.48
CA ASP A 36 5.13 14.87 -0.79
C ASP A 36 6.53 15.50 -0.64
N GLY A 37 7.44 15.16 -1.56
CA GLY A 37 8.85 15.57 -1.50
C GLY A 37 9.74 14.80 -0.50
N MET A 38 9.21 13.84 0.27
CA MET A 38 10.02 12.96 1.12
C MET A 38 10.43 11.67 0.40
N ARG A 39 11.68 11.25 0.61
CA ARG A 39 12.15 9.92 0.18
C ARG A 39 11.95 8.92 1.31
N ILE A 40 11.04 7.98 1.11
CA ILE A 40 10.70 6.94 2.10
C ILE A 40 11.48 5.67 1.77
N ALA A 41 12.22 5.16 2.76
CA ALA A 41 12.86 3.85 2.70
C ALA A 41 12.19 2.91 3.71
N ALA A 42 11.87 1.69 3.27
CA ALA A 42 11.25 0.66 4.10
C ALA A 42 12.12 -0.61 4.06
N CYS A 43 12.56 -1.08 5.23
CA CYS A 43 13.22 -2.37 5.39
C CYS A 43 12.38 -3.23 6.34
N LEU A 44 11.55 -4.08 5.75
CA LEU A 44 10.62 -4.95 6.47
C LEU A 44 10.23 -6.14 5.59
N HIS A 45 9.57 -7.13 6.19
CA HIS A 45 9.19 -8.35 5.50
C HIS A 45 8.29 -8.05 4.30
N VAL A 46 8.65 -8.57 3.13
CA VAL A 46 7.89 -8.34 1.89
C VAL A 46 6.68 -9.27 1.88
N THR A 47 5.53 -8.70 2.22
CA THR A 47 4.22 -9.40 2.25
C THR A 47 3.15 -8.54 1.57
N ALA A 48 1.93 -9.06 1.45
CA ALA A 48 0.80 -8.31 0.88
C ALA A 48 0.44 -7.09 1.75
N GLU A 49 0.51 -7.21 3.07
CA GLU A 49 0.25 -6.12 4.02
C GLU A 49 1.27 -4.99 3.89
N THR A 50 2.54 -5.35 3.69
CA THR A 50 3.62 -4.38 3.40
C THR A 50 3.37 -3.63 2.10
N ALA A 51 2.89 -4.31 1.07
CA ALA A 51 2.53 -3.66 -0.18
C ALA A 51 1.36 -2.67 0.01
N VAL A 52 0.34 -3.02 0.81
CA VAL A 52 -0.75 -2.08 1.18
C VAL A 52 -0.21 -0.84 1.89
N SER A 53 0.70 -1.01 2.84
CA SER A 53 1.35 0.09 3.55
C SER A 53 2.18 0.97 2.60
N ALA A 54 2.96 0.36 1.70
CA ALA A 54 3.78 1.07 0.72
C ALA A 54 2.92 1.86 -0.29
N VAL A 55 1.80 1.30 -0.76
CA VAL A 55 0.84 2.00 -1.64
C VAL A 55 0.22 3.19 -0.90
N THR A 56 -0.09 3.04 0.39
CA THR A 56 -0.64 4.12 1.23
C THR A 56 0.34 5.29 1.38
N CYS A 57 1.63 5.00 1.58
CA CYS A 57 2.67 6.03 1.71
C CYS A 57 3.12 6.67 0.38
N ARG A 58 2.71 6.11 -0.77
CA ARG A 58 3.07 6.62 -2.11
C ARG A 58 2.11 7.72 -2.61
N GLN A 59 0.96 7.91 -1.97
CA GLN A 59 -0.05 8.88 -2.39
C GLN A 59 0.42 10.31 -2.13
#